data_AF-F2L357-F1
#
_entry.id   AF-F2L357-F1
#
_cell.length_a   1.000
_cell.length_b   1.000
_cell.length_c   1.000
_cell.angle_alpha   90.00
_cell.angle_beta   90.00
_cell.angle_gamma   90.00
#
_symmetry.space_group_name_H-M   'P 1'
#
loop_
_entity.id
_entity.type
_entity.pdbx_description
1 polymer ?
#
loop_
_entity_poly.entity_id
_entity_poly.type
_entity_poly.pdbx_seq_one_letter_code
_entity_poly.pdbx_strand_id
1 'polypeptide(L)' 'MKCPYCGSENVEAVKSWDMPKMGYRVTHYRCRECGGLFNHYVGRGREFTLRVGPRKKASS' A
#
# COMPACT_ATOMS: atom_id res chain seq x y z
N MET A 1 2.88 -7.29 5.84
CA MET A 1 3.17 -7.07 4.40
C MET A 1 4.42 -6.21 4.26
N LYS A 2 5.08 -6.21 3.10
CA LYS A 2 6.31 -5.44 2.86
C LYS A 2 6.03 -4.15 2.08
N CYS A 3 6.69 -3.07 2.47
CA CYS A 3 6.63 -1.80 1.76
C CYS A 3 7.16 -1.98 0.32
N PRO A 4 6.36 -1.67 -0.71
CA PRO A 4 6.77 -1.85 -2.10
C PRO A 4 7.86 -0.85 -2.54
N TYR A 5 8.28 0.09 -1.69
CA TYR A 5 9.33 1.06 -1.97
C TYR A 5 10.69 0.63 -1.42
N CYS A 6 10.75 0.19 -0.16
CA CYS A 6 12.01 -0.13 0.53
C CYS A 6 12.10 -1.57 1.08
N GLY A 7 11.05 -2.38 0.97
CA GLY A 7 11.02 -3.76 1.46
C GLY A 7 10.76 -3.92 2.96
N SER A 8 10.75 -2.84 3.75
CA SER A 8 10.48 -2.88 5.20
C SER A 8 9.10 -3.43 5.54
N GLU A 9 8.99 -4.17 6.63
CA GLU A 9 7.74 -4.68 7.20
C GLU A 9 7.09 -3.70 8.18
N ASN A 10 7.79 -2.63 8.57
CA ASN A 10 7.28 -1.58 9.47
C ASN A 10 6.34 -0.65 8.69
N VAL A 11 5.11 -1.12 8.51
CA VAL A 11 4.04 -0.44 7.76
C VAL A 11 2.79 -0.34 8.63
N GLU A 12 2.12 0.80 8.55
CA GLU A 12 0.93 1.13 9.33
C GLU A 12 -0.28 1.26 8.41
N ALA A 13 -1.39 0.62 8.77
CA ALA A 13 -2.67 0.83 8.11
C ALA A 13 -3.24 2.20 8.50
N VAL A 14 -3.46 3.06 7.52
CA VAL A 14 -3.96 4.43 7.72
C VAL A 14 -5.49 4.48 7.57
N LYS A 15 -6.02 3.84 6.53
CA LYS A 15 -7.47 3.83 6.24
C LYS A 15 -7.82 2.59 5.44
N SER A 16 -9.01 2.05 5.64
CA SER A 16 -9.56 1.00 4.77
C SER A 16 -10.92 1.41 4.23
N TRP A 17 -11.26 0.92 3.03
CA TRP A 17 -12.58 1.07 2.42
C TRP A 17 -12.90 -0.11 1.52
N ASP A 18 -14.18 -0.35 1.30
CA ASP A 18 -14.67 -1.36 0.38
C ASP A 18 -14.96 -0.73 -1.00
N MET A 19 -14.58 -1.46 -2.04
CA MET A 19 -14.90 -1.15 -3.43
C MET A 19 -15.83 -2.25 -3.98
N PRO A 20 -17.10 -2.31 -3.53
CA PRO A 20 -18.00 -3.42 -3.84
C PRO A 20 -18.22 -3.63 -5.33
N LYS A 21 -18.30 -2.54 -6.12
CA LYS A 21 -18.40 -2.61 -7.60
C LYS A 21 -17.22 -3.32 -8.25
N MET A 22 -16.02 -3.21 -7.68
CA MET A 22 -14.82 -3.88 -8.17
C MET A 22 -14.53 -5.21 -7.46
N GLY A 23 -15.19 -5.48 -6.32
CA GLY A 23 -15.03 -6.70 -5.54
C GLY A 23 -13.77 -6.73 -4.67
N TYR A 24 -13.27 -5.57 -4.23
CA TYR A 24 -12.04 -5.47 -3.42
C TYR A 24 -12.26 -4.71 -2.11
N ARG A 25 -11.66 -5.20 -1.04
CA ARG A 25 -11.32 -4.44 0.18
C ARG A 25 -9.97 -3.78 -0.07
N VAL A 26 -9.88 -2.48 0.18
CA VAL A 26 -8.64 -1.72 0.01
C VAL A 26 -8.19 -1.17 1.35
N THR A 27 -6.92 -1.37 1.67
CA THR A 27 -6.27 -0.74 2.83
C THR A 27 -5.12 0.13 2.36
N HIS A 28 -5.17 1.40 2.71
CA HIS A 28 -4.10 2.36 2.52
C HIS A 28 -3.08 2.23 3.65
N TYR A 29 -1.81 2.07 3.28
CA TYR A 29 -0.71 1.90 4.20
C TYR A 29 0.31 3.03 4.06
N ARG A 30 0.96 3.35 5.17
CA ARG A 30 2.15 4.19 5.25
C ARG A 30 3.31 3.37 5.80
N CYS A 31 4.44 3.35 5.10
CA CYS A 31 5.68 2.80 5.66
C CYS A 31 6.26 3.78 6.69
N ARG A 32 6.55 3.29 7.89
CA ARG A 32 7.16 4.12 8.94
C ARG A 32 8.66 4.32 8.76
N GLU A 33 9.33 3.49 7.96
CA GLU A 33 10.75 3.68 7.61
C GLU A 33 10.94 4.74 6.52
N CYS A 34 10.32 4.57 5.35
CA CYS A 34 10.58 5.44 4.19
C CYS A 34 9.48 6.47 3.92
N GLY A 35 8.40 6.47 4.71
CA GLY A 35 7.23 7.34 4.50
C GLY A 35 6.41 7.01 3.25
N GLY A 36 6.70 5.92 2.55
CA GLY A 36 6.03 5.53 1.31
C GLY A 36 4.55 5.20 1.54
N LEU A 37 3.68 5.68 0.64
CA LEU A 37 2.24 5.44 0.68
C LEU A 37 1.83 4.47 -0.42
N PHE A 38 1.04 3.46 -0.06
CA PHE A 38 0.62 2.43 -1.00
C PHE A 38 -0.72 1.82 -0.58
N ASN A 39 -1.44 1.25 -1.54
CA ASN A 39 -2.72 0.57 -1.33
C ASN A 39 -2.54 -0.93 -1.48
N HIS A 40 -3.13 -1.67 -0.55
CA HIS A 40 -3.25 -3.13 -0.58
C HIS A 40 -4.68 -3.50 -0.95
N TYR A 41 -4.85 -4.31 -2.00
CA TYR A 41 -6.13 -4.75 -2.51
C TYR A 41 -6.29 -6.24 -2.22
N VAL A 42 -7.39 -6.62 -1.57
CA VAL A 42 -7.75 -8.02 -1.29
C VAL A 42 -9.17 -8.27 -1.78
N GLY A 43 -9.35 -9.29 -2.62
CA GLY A 43 -10.67 -9.65 -3.13
C GLY A 43 -10.61 -10.46 -4.42
N ARG A 44 -11.74 -11.10 -4.78
CA ARG A 44 -11.85 -11.90 -6.03
C ARG A 44 -10.79 -13.00 -6.18
N GLY A 45 -10.33 -13.56 -5.06
CA GLY A 45 -9.24 -14.55 -5.05
C GLY A 45 -7.87 -13.99 -5.43
N ARG A 46 -7.70 -12.66 -5.39
CA ARG A 46 -6.45 -11.96 -5.72
C ARG A 46 -6.04 -11.02 -4.59
N GLU A 47 -4.73 -10.82 -4.50
CA GLU A 47 -4.10 -9.91 -3.57
C GLU A 47 -2.95 -9.18 -4.27
N PHE A 48 -2.95 -7.85 -4.25
CA PHE A 48 -1.88 -7.06 -4.86
C PHE A 48 -1.71 -5.69 -4.20
N THR A 49 -0.58 -5.05 -4.47
CA THR A 49 -0.23 -3.75 -3.90
C THR A 49 0.05 -2.74 -5.00
N LEU A 50 -0.49 -1.52 -4.87
CA LEU A 50 -0.22 -0.40 -5.78
C LEU A 50 0.43 0.77 -5.02
N ARG A 51 1.50 1.31 -5.60
CA ARG A 51 2.16 2.53 -5.13
C ARG A 51 1.25 3.74 -5.41
N VAL A 52 1.01 4.59 -4.41
CA VAL A 52 0.10 5.76 -4.56
C VAL A 52 0.84 6.98 -5.13
N GLY A 53 2.17 7.01 -5.05
CA GLY A 53 3.00 8.05 -5.65
C GLY A 53 4.25 7.50 -6.35
N PRO A 54 4.91 8.33 -7.20
CA PRO A 54 6.20 7.98 -7.77
C PRO A 54 7.22 7.72 -6.66
N ARG A 55 8.24 6.89 -6.94
CA ARG A 55 9.39 6.75 -6.03
C ARG A 55 9.94 8.17 -5.80
N LYS A 56 9.89 8.69 -4.57
CA LYS A 56 10.69 9.87 -4.23
C LYS A 56 12.14 9.45 -4.52
N LYS A 57 12.78 10.08 -5.50
CA LYS A 57 14.23 9.92 -5.70
C LYS A 57 14.86 10.26 -4.35
N ALA A 58 15.77 9.40 -3.89
CA ALA A 58 16.60 9.76 -2.74
C ALA A 58 17.25 11.10 -3.09
N SER A 59 16.93 12.14 -2.31
CA SER A 59 17.67 13.39 -2.37
C SER A 59 19.07 13.05 -1.89
N SER A 60 20.05 13.15 -2.79
CA SER A 60 21.48 13.03 -2.48
C SER A 60 21.93 14.11 -1.50
#